data_AF-A0A661K9W8-F1
#
_entry.id   AF-A0A661K9W8-F1
#
_cell.length_a   1.000
_cell.length_b   1.000
_cell.length_c   1.000
_cell.angle_alpha   90.00
_cell.angle_beta   90.00
_cell.angle_gamma   90.00
#
_symmetry.space_group_name_H-M   'P 1'
#
loop_
_entity.id
_entity.type
_entity.pdbx_description
1 polymer ?
#
loop_
_entity_poly.entity_id
_entity_poly.type
_entity_poly.pdbx_seq_one_letter_code
_entity_poly.pdbx_strand_id
1 'polypeptide(L)'
;MKKVLSGNEAIARGAWEAGVLFASAYPGTPSSEILENIAQYEEIKAEWATNEKDALMAATGASMTGARAMASMKHVGVNVAADPLMTLSYTGVNGGLVLVTADDPQLHSSQNEQDNRHYARFAKVPMLEPSDSQEAKDFVKIAFEISERFDTPVMLRSVTRISHSKGVVELGQRQQPSHPLELKKDEAKWVMLPVYGRQRHHIVEERFLKLKEFAETFPENRMEINDTSVGIITGGISYQYAKEIFPNYSYLKLGMSWPLPERLIAEFISKVDKVYVIEELDPFWEENIKAMGFKVDIGKNKIPICGELSPTIVAKALIPEYREPKQIYSKPIPPRPPNLCPGCPHRAVFYTLKKLKLFVHGDIGCYTLGALPPLKSLDTTICMGSSVGVSEGASQVLEEKTLGKMVCVIGDSTFLHSGVTPLMNMTYNKSNATVIILDNWVTAMTGAQEHPGTGYTAKGEGTIAIDYIELAKALGVKPQNARRANPYNVEEFERVVREETNKGETSVIVTVDAPCVLLRRAIKSYNEPLWVDEQLCTGCRLCLEIGCPAISWDVSKAGDYKTADGKIKKRKGAAVINKMLCNGCGLCYQICKFDAIKGKKEEVPFGFQLNK
;
A
#
# COMPACT_ATOMS: atom_id res chain seq x y z
N MET A 1 18.54 2.43 27.38
CA MET A 1 18.03 3.79 27.02
C MET A 1 16.62 3.63 26.49
N LYS A 2 15.66 4.47 26.89
CA LYS A 2 14.28 4.42 26.38
C LYS A 2 14.04 5.49 25.32
N LYS A 3 13.28 5.17 24.26
CA LYS A 3 12.83 6.10 23.21
C LYS A 3 11.35 5.90 22.92
N VAL A 4 10.70 6.90 22.35
CA VAL A 4 9.34 6.79 21.84
C VAL A 4 9.42 6.44 20.36
N LEU A 5 9.04 5.22 19.99
CA LEU A 5 9.12 4.69 18.63
C LEU A 5 7.75 4.20 18.16
N SER A 6 7.43 4.37 16.89
CA SER A 6 6.33 3.64 16.24
C SER A 6 6.63 2.14 16.14
N GLY A 7 5.63 1.30 15.85
CA GLY A 7 5.89 -0.11 15.54
C GLY A 7 6.86 -0.28 14.36
N ASN A 8 6.73 0.52 13.30
CA ASN A 8 7.66 0.47 12.17
C ASN A 8 9.10 0.86 12.57
N GLU A 9 9.25 1.95 13.33
CA GLU A 9 10.55 2.39 13.87
C GLU A 9 11.14 1.32 14.80
N ALA A 10 10.29 0.64 15.58
CA ALA A 10 10.68 -0.43 16.50
C ALA A 10 11.10 -1.71 15.77
N ILE A 11 10.41 -2.11 14.69
CA ILE A 11 10.80 -3.24 13.84
C ILE A 11 12.16 -2.96 13.20
N ALA A 12 12.35 -1.76 12.64
CA ALA A 12 13.65 -1.34 12.08
C ALA A 12 14.76 -1.39 13.13
N ARG A 13 14.47 -0.92 14.36
CA ARG A 13 15.39 -1.01 15.49
C ARG A 13 15.70 -2.46 15.87
N GLY A 14 14.68 -3.32 15.90
CA GLY A 14 14.82 -4.75 16.19
C GLY A 14 15.67 -5.47 15.15
N ALA A 15 15.54 -5.11 13.87
CA ALA A 15 16.36 -5.64 12.79
C ALA A 15 17.83 -5.27 12.98
N TRP A 16 18.12 -4.00 13.31
CA TRP A 16 19.47 -3.57 13.63
C TRP A 16 20.01 -4.26 14.88
N GLU A 17 19.23 -4.37 15.96
CA GLU A 17 19.63 -5.08 17.18
C GLU A 17 19.89 -6.57 16.94
N ALA A 18 19.12 -7.21 16.06
CA ALA A 18 19.28 -8.62 15.68
C ALA A 18 20.47 -8.87 14.72
N GLY A 19 21.19 -7.83 14.30
CA GLY A 19 22.35 -8.01 13.44
C GLY A 19 22.01 -8.29 11.96
N VAL A 20 20.85 -7.84 11.49
CA VAL A 20 20.48 -7.89 10.06
C VAL A 20 21.56 -7.19 9.22
N LEU A 21 21.82 -7.74 8.04
CA LEU A 21 22.77 -7.17 7.07
C LEU A 21 22.11 -6.73 5.77
N PHE A 22 20.92 -7.27 5.45
CA PHE A 22 20.20 -6.96 4.23
C PHE A 22 18.69 -6.81 4.48
N ALA A 23 18.09 -5.77 3.92
CA ALA A 23 16.65 -5.56 3.94
C ALA A 23 16.15 -5.05 2.58
N SER A 24 15.02 -5.58 2.14
CA SER A 24 14.39 -5.18 0.87
C SER A 24 12.88 -5.02 1.04
N ALA A 25 12.28 -4.08 0.32
CA ALA A 25 10.84 -3.85 0.38
C ALA A 25 10.32 -3.24 -0.93
N TYR A 26 9.03 -3.38 -1.21
CA TYR A 26 8.31 -2.50 -2.13
C TYR A 26 7.51 -1.48 -1.31
N PRO A 27 7.43 -0.18 -1.71
CA PRO A 27 6.70 0.81 -0.93
C PRO A 27 5.20 0.47 -0.82
N GLY A 28 4.69 0.42 0.42
CA GLY A 28 3.29 0.12 0.70
C GLY A 28 2.93 0.42 2.15
N THR A 29 2.03 1.37 2.36
CA THR A 29 1.45 1.67 3.70
C THR A 29 0.60 0.48 4.16
N PRO A 30 0.70 0.04 5.43
CA PRO A 30 1.38 0.69 6.56
C PRO A 30 2.82 0.19 6.83
N SER A 31 3.52 -0.40 5.86
CA SER A 31 4.85 -1.01 6.08
C SER A 31 6.06 -0.16 5.64
N SER A 32 5.86 0.85 4.78
CA SER A 32 6.95 1.59 4.12
C SER A 32 8.01 2.13 5.08
N GLU A 33 7.58 2.67 6.23
CA GLU A 33 8.48 3.32 7.17
C GLU A 33 9.48 2.34 7.81
N ILE A 34 9.25 1.02 7.75
CA ILE A 34 10.22 0.03 8.23
C ILE A 34 11.53 0.18 7.44
N LEU A 35 11.45 0.11 6.11
CA LEU A 35 12.66 0.20 5.28
C LEU A 35 13.27 1.60 5.30
N GLU A 36 12.46 2.66 5.35
CA GLU A 36 12.96 4.04 5.46
C GLU A 36 13.81 4.25 6.72
N ASN A 37 13.38 3.67 7.86
CA ASN A 37 14.15 3.70 9.10
C ASN A 37 15.36 2.76 9.03
N ILE A 38 15.24 1.58 8.39
CA ILE A 38 16.38 0.68 8.18
C ILE A 38 17.47 1.34 7.32
N ALA A 39 17.09 2.12 6.30
CA ALA A 39 18.01 2.79 5.39
C ALA A 39 18.95 3.79 6.11
N GLN A 40 18.57 4.26 7.31
CA GLN A 40 19.40 5.12 8.15
C GLN A 40 20.54 4.37 8.88
N TYR A 41 20.50 3.03 8.91
CA TYR A 41 21.56 2.22 9.51
C TYR A 41 22.61 1.85 8.44
N GLU A 42 23.86 2.24 8.68
CA GLU A 42 24.97 1.99 7.75
C GLU A 42 25.29 0.50 7.61
N GLU A 43 25.12 -0.27 8.68
CA GLU A 43 25.42 -1.71 8.74
C GLU A 43 24.45 -2.57 7.93
N ILE A 44 23.29 -2.01 7.55
CA ILE A 44 22.26 -2.72 6.79
C ILE A 44 22.27 -2.20 5.35
N LYS A 45 22.42 -3.12 4.39
CA LYS A 45 22.14 -2.84 2.98
C LYS A 45 20.62 -2.83 2.81
N ALA A 46 20.08 -1.67 2.43
CA ALA A 46 18.65 -1.42 2.31
C ALA A 46 18.33 -1.03 0.87
N GLU A 47 17.31 -1.64 0.28
CA GLU A 47 16.89 -1.36 -1.09
C GLU A 47 15.38 -1.36 -1.27
N TRP A 48 14.90 -0.48 -2.16
CA TRP A 48 13.56 -0.58 -2.70
C TRP A 48 13.60 -1.54 -3.90
N ALA A 49 12.81 -2.60 -3.83
CA ALA A 49 12.61 -3.54 -4.92
C ALA A 49 11.53 -3.04 -5.89
N THR A 50 11.44 -3.70 -7.05
CA THR A 50 10.39 -3.50 -8.06
C THR A 50 9.01 -3.95 -7.58
N ASN A 51 8.94 -5.05 -6.85
CA ASN A 51 7.72 -5.61 -6.27
C ASN A 51 8.08 -6.50 -5.07
N GLU A 52 7.07 -7.01 -4.37
CA GLU A 52 7.27 -7.80 -3.15
C GLU A 52 7.87 -9.19 -3.40
N LYS A 53 7.61 -9.79 -4.57
CA LYS A 53 8.27 -11.04 -4.99
C LYS A 53 9.78 -10.83 -5.07
N ASP A 54 10.21 -9.77 -5.76
CA ASP A 54 11.62 -9.44 -5.92
C ASP A 54 12.24 -9.05 -4.57
N ALA A 55 11.51 -8.32 -3.71
CA ALA A 55 11.97 -7.99 -2.36
C ALA A 55 12.26 -9.25 -1.52
N LEU A 56 11.32 -10.20 -1.50
CA LEU A 56 11.50 -11.46 -0.77
C LEU A 56 12.61 -12.32 -1.37
N MET A 57 12.74 -12.33 -2.70
CA MET A 57 13.82 -13.06 -3.38
C MET A 57 15.20 -12.47 -3.12
N ALA A 58 15.34 -11.14 -3.09
CA ALA A 58 16.60 -10.49 -2.75
C ALA A 58 17.01 -10.80 -1.30
N ALA A 59 16.06 -10.72 -0.35
CA ALA A 59 16.29 -11.10 1.04
C ALA A 59 16.63 -12.59 1.19
N THR A 60 15.97 -13.46 0.41
CA THR A 60 16.31 -14.89 0.32
C THR A 60 17.75 -15.09 -0.15
N GLY A 61 18.16 -14.42 -1.22
CA GLY A 61 19.52 -14.51 -1.74
C GLY A 61 20.57 -14.16 -0.68
N ALA A 62 20.34 -13.09 0.10
CA ALA A 62 21.19 -12.74 1.23
C ALA A 62 21.17 -13.83 2.33
N SER A 63 19.98 -14.30 2.72
CA SER A 63 19.80 -15.38 3.70
C SER A 63 20.53 -16.67 3.32
N MET A 64 20.53 -17.06 2.04
CA MET A 64 21.24 -18.25 1.55
C MET A 64 22.76 -18.17 1.76
N THR A 65 23.32 -16.96 1.83
CA THR A 65 24.75 -16.75 2.10
C THR A 65 25.11 -16.78 3.59
N GLY A 66 24.12 -16.92 4.49
CA GLY A 66 24.32 -16.88 5.94
C GLY A 66 23.98 -15.54 6.59
N ALA A 67 23.62 -14.52 5.82
CA ALA A 67 23.21 -13.23 6.39
C ALA A 67 21.81 -13.31 7.02
N ARG A 68 21.58 -12.62 8.14
CA ARG A 68 20.21 -12.31 8.57
C ARG A 68 19.61 -11.28 7.61
N ALA A 69 18.47 -11.61 7.03
CA ALA A 69 17.82 -10.79 6.00
C ALA A 69 16.33 -10.57 6.29
N MET A 70 15.81 -9.43 5.89
CA MET A 70 14.41 -9.06 6.09
C MET A 70 13.75 -8.60 4.80
N ALA A 71 12.52 -9.03 4.57
CA ALA A 71 11.63 -8.40 3.61
C ALA A 71 10.43 -7.80 4.35
N SER A 72 10.00 -6.60 3.97
CA SER A 72 8.81 -5.96 4.55
C SER A 72 7.83 -5.55 3.47
N MET A 73 6.55 -5.78 3.73
CA MET A 73 5.45 -5.43 2.82
C MET A 73 4.13 -5.29 3.57
N LYS A 74 3.14 -4.65 2.93
CA LYS A 74 1.76 -4.73 3.41
C LYS A 74 1.14 -6.09 3.07
N HIS A 75 0.00 -6.40 3.69
CA HIS A 75 -0.65 -7.70 3.56
C HIS A 75 -0.88 -8.17 2.11
N VAL A 76 -1.41 -7.32 1.22
CA VAL A 76 -1.60 -7.70 -0.20
C VAL A 76 -0.29 -7.95 -0.94
N GLY A 77 0.82 -7.40 -0.47
CA GLY A 77 2.15 -7.67 -1.03
C GLY A 77 2.57 -9.14 -0.85
N VAL A 78 2.08 -9.79 0.21
CA VAL A 78 2.27 -11.24 0.40
C VAL A 78 1.57 -12.05 -0.71
N ASN A 79 0.52 -11.51 -1.36
CA ASN A 79 -0.07 -12.16 -2.53
C ASN A 79 0.89 -12.20 -3.70
N VAL A 80 1.65 -11.11 -3.92
CA VAL A 80 2.69 -11.02 -4.96
C VAL A 80 3.87 -11.93 -4.61
N ALA A 81 4.25 -11.97 -3.33
CA ALA A 81 5.32 -12.81 -2.81
C ALA A 81 4.91 -14.26 -2.47
N ALA A 82 3.67 -14.68 -2.77
CA ALA A 82 3.16 -15.98 -2.34
C ALA A 82 3.92 -17.14 -2.99
N ASP A 83 4.20 -17.04 -4.29
CA ASP A 83 4.94 -18.05 -5.07
C ASP A 83 6.32 -18.38 -4.43
N PRO A 84 7.23 -17.40 -4.20
CA PRO A 84 8.46 -17.69 -3.49
C PRO A 84 8.22 -18.12 -2.04
N LEU A 85 7.30 -17.51 -1.29
CA LEU A 85 7.05 -17.89 0.11
C LEU A 85 6.71 -19.38 0.28
N MET A 86 5.88 -19.94 -0.60
CA MET A 86 5.53 -21.37 -0.56
C MET A 86 6.75 -22.26 -0.81
N THR A 87 7.65 -21.84 -1.71
CA THR A 87 8.88 -22.56 -2.03
C THR A 87 9.92 -22.43 -0.91
N LEU A 88 10.01 -21.26 -0.27
CA LEU A 88 10.95 -20.99 0.83
C LEU A 88 10.69 -21.84 2.06
N SER A 89 9.44 -22.20 2.30
CA SER A 89 9.09 -23.19 3.33
C SER A 89 9.81 -24.52 3.11
N TYR A 90 10.02 -24.92 1.85
CA TYR A 90 10.73 -26.15 1.51
C TYR A 90 12.24 -25.98 1.57
N THR A 91 12.79 -24.92 0.97
CA THR A 91 14.24 -24.71 0.93
C THR A 91 14.83 -24.43 2.30
N GLY A 92 14.05 -23.84 3.20
CA GLY A 92 14.56 -23.34 4.47
C GLY A 92 15.49 -22.13 4.27
N VAL A 93 16.41 -21.92 5.21
CA VAL A 93 17.28 -20.74 5.29
C VAL A 93 18.72 -21.14 5.67
N ASN A 94 19.70 -20.25 5.49
CA ASN A 94 21.04 -20.45 6.04
C ASN A 94 21.37 -19.43 7.14
N GLY A 95 21.13 -18.15 6.88
CA GLY A 95 20.95 -17.12 7.90
C GLY A 95 19.47 -16.81 8.06
N GLY A 96 19.02 -16.35 9.23
CA GLY A 96 17.59 -16.17 9.47
C GLY A 96 16.91 -15.23 8.45
N LEU A 97 15.67 -15.55 8.07
CA LEU A 97 14.85 -14.79 7.13
C LEU A 97 13.52 -14.42 7.79
N VAL A 98 13.24 -13.12 7.87
CA VAL A 98 11.99 -12.60 8.42
C VAL A 98 11.20 -11.86 7.34
N LEU A 99 9.94 -12.28 7.15
CA LEU A 99 8.97 -11.58 6.31
C LEU A 99 8.02 -10.79 7.21
N VAL A 100 8.13 -9.47 7.19
CA VAL A 100 7.20 -8.58 7.89
C VAL A 100 5.99 -8.32 6.99
N THR A 101 4.78 -8.64 7.49
CA THR A 101 3.51 -8.32 6.86
C THR A 101 2.76 -7.30 7.71
N ALA A 102 2.40 -6.16 7.12
CA ALA A 102 1.58 -5.15 7.78
C ALA A 102 0.14 -5.19 7.23
N ASP A 103 -0.77 -5.73 8.02
CA ASP A 103 -2.19 -5.86 7.70
C ASP A 103 -2.92 -4.51 7.92
N ASP A 104 -3.95 -4.23 7.12
CA ASP A 104 -4.68 -2.94 7.14
C ASP A 104 -6.19 -3.15 7.42
N PRO A 105 -6.57 -3.60 8.64
CA PRO A 105 -7.97 -3.57 9.07
C PRO A 105 -8.55 -2.16 8.87
N GLN A 106 -9.84 -2.07 8.53
CA GLN A 106 -10.54 -0.83 8.17
C GLN A 106 -10.15 -0.20 6.83
N LEU A 107 -9.22 -0.78 6.06
CA LEU A 107 -8.88 -0.33 4.71
C LEU A 107 -8.44 1.13 4.66
N HIS A 108 -7.56 1.56 5.56
CA HIS A 108 -7.11 2.95 5.56
C HIS A 108 -6.38 3.33 4.26
N SER A 109 -5.71 2.36 3.64
CA SER A 109 -4.88 2.56 2.44
C SER A 109 -4.89 1.38 1.46
N SER A 110 -5.82 0.44 1.65
CA SER A 110 -5.84 -0.84 0.94
C SER A 110 -7.15 -1.10 0.20
N GLN A 111 -7.09 -2.05 -0.73
CA GLN A 111 -8.17 -2.39 -1.65
C GLN A 111 -9.14 -3.40 -1.06
N ASN A 112 -8.63 -4.27 -0.18
CA ASN A 112 -9.35 -5.35 0.50
C ASN A 112 -8.84 -5.54 1.93
N GLU A 113 -9.72 -6.01 2.82
CA GLU A 113 -9.31 -6.51 4.13
C GLU A 113 -8.87 -7.96 3.94
N GLN A 114 -7.69 -8.31 4.42
CA GLN A 114 -7.12 -9.64 4.27
C GLN A 114 -6.29 -9.96 5.51
N ASP A 115 -6.49 -11.17 6.02
CA ASP A 115 -5.79 -11.67 7.19
C ASP A 115 -4.65 -12.62 6.81
N ASN A 116 -3.41 -12.18 7.03
CA ASN A 116 -2.25 -12.94 6.61
C ASN A 116 -1.87 -14.11 7.52
N ARG A 117 -2.59 -14.32 8.63
CA ARG A 117 -2.46 -15.56 9.42
C ARG A 117 -2.76 -16.80 8.56
N HIS A 118 -3.64 -16.66 7.56
CA HIS A 118 -3.93 -17.72 6.59
C HIS A 118 -2.73 -18.07 5.69
N TYR A 119 -1.86 -17.12 5.33
CA TYR A 119 -0.63 -17.42 4.58
C TYR A 119 0.38 -18.20 5.41
N ALA A 120 0.55 -17.85 6.69
CA ALA A 120 1.41 -18.61 7.59
C ALA A 120 0.96 -20.07 7.73
N ARG A 121 -0.36 -20.27 7.87
CA ARG A 121 -0.98 -21.59 7.87
C ARG A 121 -0.75 -22.34 6.57
N PHE A 122 -0.98 -21.69 5.43
CA PHE A 122 -0.85 -22.33 4.12
C PHE A 122 0.61 -22.73 3.80
N ALA A 123 1.56 -21.83 4.07
CA ALA A 123 2.98 -22.08 3.85
C ALA A 123 3.62 -22.99 4.93
N LYS A 124 2.93 -23.28 6.04
CA LYS A 124 3.47 -24.00 7.22
C LYS A 124 4.73 -23.35 7.79
N VAL A 125 4.69 -22.02 7.90
CA VAL A 125 5.76 -21.20 8.49
C VAL A 125 5.26 -20.56 9.78
N PRO A 126 6.11 -20.40 10.80
CA PRO A 126 5.72 -19.75 12.04
C PRO A 126 5.38 -18.27 11.82
N MET A 127 4.41 -17.76 12.58
CA MET A 127 4.03 -16.35 12.59
C MET A 127 4.03 -15.81 14.01
N LEU A 128 4.73 -14.70 14.22
CA LEU A 128 4.70 -13.92 15.45
C LEU A 128 3.84 -12.67 15.26
N GLU A 129 3.19 -12.23 16.33
CA GLU A 129 2.28 -11.07 16.30
C GLU A 129 2.43 -10.23 17.59
N PRO A 130 3.21 -9.13 17.54
CA PRO A 130 3.43 -8.26 18.69
C PRO A 130 2.16 -7.46 19.00
N SER A 131 2.00 -7.02 20.25
CA SER A 131 0.87 -6.18 20.69
C SER A 131 1.18 -4.71 20.85
N ASP A 132 2.46 -4.33 20.82
CA ASP A 132 2.93 -2.96 20.99
C ASP A 132 4.31 -2.75 20.35
N SER A 133 4.83 -1.52 20.44
CA SER A 133 6.13 -1.17 19.86
C SER A 133 7.31 -1.87 20.56
N GLN A 134 7.23 -2.22 21.84
CA GLN A 134 8.31 -2.92 22.53
C GLN A 134 8.42 -4.35 22.00
N GLU A 135 7.29 -5.06 21.94
CA GLU A 135 7.23 -6.40 21.38
C GLU A 135 7.55 -6.41 19.90
N ALA A 136 7.16 -5.39 19.14
CA ALA A 136 7.51 -5.28 17.73
C ALA A 136 9.04 -5.28 17.52
N LYS A 137 9.79 -4.64 18.42
CA LYS A 137 11.26 -4.69 18.42
C LYS A 137 11.79 -6.06 18.85
N ASP A 138 11.29 -6.60 19.98
CA ASP A 138 11.81 -7.83 20.56
C ASP A 138 11.48 -9.07 19.70
N PHE A 139 10.28 -9.11 19.11
CA PHE A 139 9.82 -10.22 18.27
C PHE A 139 10.61 -10.33 16.97
N VAL A 140 11.18 -9.24 16.45
CA VAL A 140 12.09 -9.33 15.29
C VAL A 140 13.29 -10.21 15.61
N LYS A 141 13.90 -10.00 16.78
CA LYS A 141 15.05 -10.79 17.21
C LYS A 141 14.67 -12.26 17.43
N ILE A 142 13.55 -12.48 18.13
CA ILE A 142 13.00 -13.83 18.35
C ILE A 142 12.68 -14.51 17.02
N ALA A 143 12.14 -13.78 16.04
CA ALA A 143 11.85 -14.32 14.71
C ALA A 143 13.13 -14.80 14.00
N PHE A 144 14.24 -14.07 14.07
CA PHE A 144 15.51 -14.55 13.52
C PHE A 144 16.01 -15.81 14.23
N GLU A 145 15.91 -15.87 15.55
CA GLU A 145 16.30 -17.05 16.34
C GLU A 145 15.45 -18.28 16.00
N ILE A 146 14.13 -18.12 15.85
CA ILE A 146 13.23 -19.19 15.39
C ILE A 146 13.58 -19.62 13.96
N SER A 147 13.82 -18.65 13.07
CA SER A 147 14.13 -18.92 11.66
C SER A 147 15.37 -19.79 11.52
N GLU A 148 16.44 -19.44 12.24
CA GLU A 148 17.71 -20.19 12.26
C GLU A 148 17.56 -21.55 12.94
N ARG A 149 16.86 -21.60 14.08
CA ARG A 149 16.66 -22.84 14.85
C ARG A 149 15.89 -23.90 14.07
N PHE A 150 14.89 -23.49 13.28
CA PHE A 150 13.97 -24.41 12.61
C PHE A 150 14.18 -24.52 11.10
N ASP A 151 15.18 -23.86 10.51
CA ASP A 151 15.44 -23.86 9.05
C ASP A 151 14.17 -23.47 8.26
N THR A 152 13.60 -22.30 8.56
CA THR A 152 12.39 -21.78 7.91
C THR A 152 12.33 -20.26 7.93
N PRO A 153 11.73 -19.60 6.92
CA PRO A 153 11.31 -18.20 7.10
C PRO A 153 10.30 -18.08 8.24
N VAL A 154 10.27 -16.92 8.89
CA VAL A 154 9.30 -16.56 9.93
C VAL A 154 8.53 -15.32 9.48
N MET A 155 7.21 -15.35 9.64
CA MET A 155 6.38 -14.17 9.41
C MET A 155 6.26 -13.35 10.69
N LEU A 156 6.41 -12.04 10.59
CA LEU A 156 6.07 -11.09 11.66
C LEU A 156 4.89 -10.25 11.20
N ARG A 157 3.73 -10.44 11.82
CA ARG A 157 2.51 -9.72 11.47
C ARG A 157 2.36 -8.49 12.33
N SER A 158 2.22 -7.32 11.72
CA SER A 158 1.78 -6.08 12.37
C SER A 158 0.44 -5.65 11.76
N VAL A 159 -0.25 -4.71 12.40
CA VAL A 159 -1.45 -4.05 11.87
C VAL A 159 -1.27 -2.53 11.82
N THR A 160 -2.13 -1.81 11.11
CA THR A 160 -2.07 -0.34 10.98
C THR A 160 -1.85 0.37 12.32
N ARG A 161 -2.58 -0.02 13.38
CA ARG A 161 -2.42 0.57 14.72
C ARG A 161 -1.02 0.43 15.28
N ILE A 162 -0.46 -0.78 15.27
CA ILE A 162 0.87 -1.05 15.82
C ILE A 162 1.93 -0.35 14.98
N SER A 163 1.79 -0.43 13.66
CA SER A 163 2.76 0.11 12.69
C SER A 163 2.97 1.62 12.86
N HIS A 164 1.88 2.39 13.04
CA HIS A 164 1.94 3.85 13.12
C HIS A 164 1.83 4.46 14.53
N SER A 165 1.24 3.76 15.51
CA SER A 165 1.21 4.26 16.89
C SER A 165 2.58 4.16 17.55
N LYS A 166 2.88 5.12 18.45
CA LYS A 166 4.15 5.17 19.17
C LYS A 166 4.01 4.69 20.62
N GLY A 167 4.97 3.88 21.05
CA GLY A 167 5.13 3.40 22.42
C GLY A 167 6.53 3.69 22.97
N VAL A 168 6.69 3.55 24.29
CA VAL A 168 8.02 3.63 24.92
C VAL A 168 8.74 2.30 24.70
N VAL A 169 9.90 2.36 24.06
CA VAL A 169 10.73 1.21 23.70
C VAL A 169 12.09 1.30 24.37
N GLU A 170 12.48 0.24 25.06
CA GLU A 170 13.81 0.03 25.60
C GLU A 170 14.76 -0.52 24.54
N LEU A 171 15.82 0.24 24.28
CA LEU A 171 16.81 -0.08 23.27
C LEU A 171 17.91 -0.98 23.82
N GLY A 172 18.22 -2.04 23.07
CA GLY A 172 19.33 -2.96 23.30
C GLY A 172 20.56 -2.65 22.44
N GLN A 173 21.59 -3.47 22.61
CA GLN A 173 22.79 -3.45 21.79
C GLN A 173 22.65 -4.35 20.56
N ARG A 174 23.34 -4.01 19.48
CA ARG A 174 23.41 -4.83 18.28
C ARG A 174 24.18 -6.13 18.54
N GLN A 175 23.62 -7.23 18.08
CA GLN A 175 24.28 -8.53 18.05
C GLN A 175 25.10 -8.70 16.78
N GLN A 176 26.15 -9.52 16.87
CA GLN A 176 26.86 -9.96 15.67
C GLN A 176 26.11 -11.13 15.02
N PRO A 177 26.10 -11.23 13.68
CA PRO A 177 25.55 -12.38 12.98
C PRO A 177 26.16 -13.70 13.49
N SER A 178 25.31 -14.72 13.64
CA SER A 178 25.68 -16.04 14.14
C SER A 178 26.33 -16.94 13.09
N HIS A 179 26.08 -16.68 11.80
CA HIS A 179 26.52 -17.52 10.69
C HIS A 179 27.65 -16.87 9.88
N PRO A 180 28.65 -17.66 9.43
CA PRO A 180 29.65 -17.17 8.48
C PRO A 180 29.00 -16.84 7.14
N LEU A 181 29.50 -15.79 6.47
CA LEU A 181 29.06 -15.42 5.13
C LEU A 181 29.80 -16.25 4.10
N GLU A 182 29.12 -17.24 3.51
CA GLU A 182 29.73 -18.15 2.54
C GLU A 182 28.70 -18.73 1.55
N LEU A 183 29.18 -19.10 0.35
CA LEU A 183 28.38 -19.80 -0.64
C LEU A 183 28.52 -21.31 -0.45
N LYS A 184 27.45 -21.97 0.03
CA LYS A 184 27.36 -23.43 0.14
C LYS A 184 26.59 -24.03 -1.00
N LYS A 185 27.21 -24.99 -1.69
CA LYS A 185 26.54 -25.80 -2.72
C LYS A 185 25.77 -26.93 -2.04
N ASP A 186 24.44 -26.95 -2.20
CA ASP A 186 23.55 -28.01 -1.73
C ASP A 186 22.31 -28.07 -2.64
N GLU A 187 22.39 -28.87 -3.70
CA GLU A 187 21.32 -28.96 -4.70
C GLU A 187 20.03 -29.53 -4.12
N ALA A 188 20.13 -30.49 -3.18
CA ALA A 188 18.98 -31.14 -2.56
C ALA A 188 18.19 -30.18 -1.65
N LYS A 189 18.85 -29.15 -1.09
CA LYS A 189 18.21 -28.08 -0.33
C LYS A 189 17.67 -26.96 -1.21
N TRP A 190 18.41 -26.52 -2.23
CA TRP A 190 18.09 -25.27 -2.95
C TRP A 190 17.31 -25.45 -4.25
N VAL A 191 17.35 -26.62 -4.86
CA VAL A 191 16.71 -26.85 -6.16
C VAL A 191 15.42 -27.64 -5.95
N MET A 192 14.26 -27.01 -6.12
CA MET A 192 12.96 -27.66 -5.89
C MET A 192 12.47 -28.48 -7.10
N LEU A 193 13.34 -29.34 -7.63
CA LEU A 193 12.94 -30.40 -8.56
C LEU A 193 12.04 -31.41 -7.84
N PRO A 194 11.10 -32.09 -8.52
CA PRO A 194 10.19 -33.03 -7.88
C PRO A 194 10.86 -34.11 -7.01
N VAL A 195 12.07 -34.56 -7.36
CA VAL A 195 12.85 -35.52 -6.56
C VAL A 195 13.26 -34.97 -5.20
N TYR A 196 13.70 -33.70 -5.16
CA TYR A 196 14.11 -33.01 -3.94
C TYR A 196 12.89 -32.45 -3.19
N GLY A 197 11.92 -31.88 -3.90
CA GLY A 197 10.70 -31.32 -3.31
C GLY A 197 9.91 -32.33 -2.48
N ARG A 198 9.78 -33.58 -2.94
CA ARG A 198 9.14 -34.66 -2.15
C ARG A 198 9.89 -34.95 -0.85
N GLN A 199 11.23 -34.93 -0.88
CA GLN A 199 12.03 -35.14 0.33
C GLN A 199 11.95 -33.94 1.28
N ARG A 200 12.06 -32.72 0.75
CA ARG A 200 11.92 -31.47 1.52
C ARG A 200 10.52 -31.34 2.13
N HIS A 201 9.48 -31.88 1.51
CA HIS A 201 8.14 -31.90 2.11
C HIS A 201 8.12 -32.65 3.45
N HIS A 202 8.79 -33.79 3.56
CA HIS A 202 8.89 -34.51 4.85
C HIS A 202 9.58 -33.65 5.93
N ILE A 203 10.60 -32.87 5.53
CA ILE A 203 11.29 -31.93 6.44
C ILE A 203 10.34 -30.81 6.88
N VAL A 204 9.50 -30.29 5.98
CA VAL A 204 8.46 -29.29 6.32
C VAL A 204 7.49 -29.85 7.35
N GLU A 205 7.01 -31.09 7.18
CA GLU A 205 6.08 -31.72 8.13
C GLU A 205 6.76 -31.99 9.48
N GLU A 206 7.98 -32.53 9.48
CA GLU A 206 8.74 -32.77 10.71
C GLU A 206 9.02 -31.46 11.47
N ARG A 207 9.46 -30.42 10.74
CA ARG A 207 9.68 -29.08 11.29
C ARG A 207 8.39 -28.52 11.89
N PHE A 208 7.26 -28.68 11.21
CA PHE A 208 5.97 -28.17 11.69
C PHE A 208 5.57 -28.81 13.02
N LEU A 209 5.82 -30.12 13.20
CA LEU A 209 5.62 -30.80 14.49
C LEU A 209 6.54 -30.23 15.58
N LYS A 210 7.82 -29.98 15.27
CA LYS A 210 8.77 -29.36 16.22
C LYS A 210 8.36 -27.93 16.59
N LEU A 211 7.83 -27.17 15.64
CA LEU A 211 7.31 -25.82 15.88
C LEU A 211 6.05 -25.85 16.75
N LYS A 212 5.16 -26.82 16.56
CA LYS A 212 4.01 -27.02 17.46
C LYS A 212 4.47 -27.26 18.89
N GLU A 213 5.41 -28.18 19.11
CA GLU A 213 5.98 -28.42 20.44
C GLU A 213 6.66 -27.17 21.02
N PHE A 214 7.35 -26.40 20.19
CA PHE A 214 7.94 -25.15 20.63
C PHE A 214 6.89 -24.11 21.03
N ALA A 215 5.78 -23.99 20.28
CA ALA A 215 4.70 -23.04 20.58
C ALA A 215 4.11 -23.25 21.98
N GLU A 216 4.05 -24.50 22.46
CA GLU A 216 3.56 -24.86 23.81
C GLU A 216 4.40 -24.25 24.94
N THR A 217 5.68 -23.99 24.68
CA THR A 217 6.64 -23.47 25.67
C THR A 217 7.19 -22.09 25.28
N PHE A 218 6.63 -21.47 24.24
CA PHE A 218 7.10 -20.19 23.73
C PHE A 218 6.80 -19.09 24.76
N PRO A 219 7.80 -18.39 25.32
CA PRO A 219 7.60 -17.47 26.45
C PRO A 219 6.66 -16.30 26.18
N GLU A 220 6.50 -15.91 24.92
CA GLU A 220 5.61 -14.81 24.53
C GLU A 220 4.16 -15.25 24.34
N ASN A 221 3.88 -16.56 24.43
CA ASN A 221 2.53 -17.05 24.71
C ASN A 221 2.29 -16.95 26.23
N ARG A 222 1.71 -15.82 26.65
CA ARG A 222 1.60 -15.46 28.08
C ARG A 222 0.22 -15.78 28.63
N MET A 223 0.20 -16.61 29.67
CA MET A 223 -1.01 -16.89 30.45
C MET A 223 -1.05 -16.00 31.69
N GLU A 224 -2.09 -15.20 31.83
CA GLU A 224 -2.36 -14.34 32.98
C GLU A 224 -3.64 -14.85 33.66
N ILE A 225 -3.51 -15.46 34.83
CA ILE A 225 -4.67 -15.94 35.60
C ILE A 225 -5.04 -14.92 36.65
N ASN A 226 -6.20 -14.30 36.48
CA ASN A 226 -6.77 -13.29 37.37
C ASN A 226 -8.20 -13.73 37.75
N ASP A 227 -9.23 -12.97 37.37
CA ASP A 227 -10.62 -13.40 37.44
C ASP A 227 -10.88 -14.55 36.44
N THR A 228 -11.30 -15.70 36.96
CA THR A 228 -11.54 -16.93 36.19
C THR A 228 -12.96 -17.04 35.62
N SER A 229 -13.85 -16.08 35.93
CA SER A 229 -15.21 -16.08 35.37
C SER A 229 -15.22 -15.93 33.83
N VAL A 230 -14.16 -15.32 33.28
CA VAL A 230 -13.93 -15.14 31.85
C VAL A 230 -12.43 -15.28 31.55
N GLY A 231 -12.11 -16.15 30.60
CA GLY A 231 -10.79 -16.19 29.96
C GLY A 231 -10.84 -15.64 28.53
N ILE A 232 -9.93 -14.72 28.21
CA ILE A 232 -9.79 -14.14 26.87
C ILE A 232 -8.56 -14.73 26.17
N ILE A 233 -8.75 -15.39 25.03
CA ILE A 233 -7.67 -15.79 24.11
C ILE A 233 -7.55 -14.71 23.04
N THR A 234 -6.38 -14.09 22.93
CA THR A 234 -6.15 -12.93 22.05
C THR A 234 -4.66 -12.79 21.71
N GLY A 235 -4.31 -11.93 20.78
CA GLY A 235 -2.93 -11.56 20.45
C GLY A 235 -2.92 -10.20 19.76
N GLY A 236 -1.75 -9.78 19.27
CA GLY A 236 -1.64 -8.54 18.50
C GLY A 236 -2.21 -7.32 19.21
N ILE A 237 -2.73 -6.36 18.47
CA ILE A 237 -3.35 -5.15 19.05
C ILE A 237 -4.63 -5.47 19.86
N SER A 238 -5.33 -6.55 19.50
CA SER A 238 -6.56 -6.97 20.16
C SER A 238 -6.36 -7.21 21.66
N TYR A 239 -5.16 -7.65 22.06
CA TYR A 239 -4.78 -7.76 23.47
C TYR A 239 -4.89 -6.43 24.21
N GLN A 240 -4.38 -5.33 23.63
CA GLN A 240 -4.42 -4.01 24.26
C GLN A 240 -5.85 -3.49 24.35
N TYR A 241 -6.64 -3.65 23.28
CA TYR A 241 -8.04 -3.25 23.28
C TYR A 241 -8.87 -3.99 24.34
N ALA A 242 -8.64 -5.29 24.50
CA ALA A 242 -9.30 -6.09 25.51
C ALA A 242 -8.86 -5.69 26.93
N LYS A 243 -7.55 -5.54 27.16
CA LYS A 243 -7.01 -5.19 28.48
C LYS A 243 -7.44 -3.81 28.98
N GLU A 244 -7.62 -2.84 28.09
CA GLU A 244 -8.13 -1.52 28.46
C GLU A 244 -9.55 -1.61 29.06
N ILE A 245 -10.38 -2.50 28.52
CA ILE A 245 -11.77 -2.66 28.97
C ILE A 245 -11.89 -3.63 30.14
N PHE A 246 -11.16 -4.75 30.10
CA PHE A 246 -11.25 -5.83 31.08
C PHE A 246 -9.88 -6.15 31.70
N PRO A 247 -9.29 -5.24 32.52
CA PRO A 247 -7.95 -5.44 33.06
C PRO A 247 -7.84 -6.66 33.98
N ASN A 248 -8.95 -7.01 34.65
CA ASN A 248 -8.99 -8.02 35.70
C ASN A 248 -9.33 -9.44 35.20
N TYR A 249 -9.77 -9.61 33.95
CA TYR A 249 -10.02 -10.96 33.41
C TYR A 249 -8.73 -11.75 33.22
N SER A 250 -8.88 -13.06 33.09
CA SER A 250 -7.77 -13.95 32.74
C SER A 250 -7.50 -13.88 31.23
N TYR A 251 -6.23 -13.93 30.83
CA TYR A 251 -5.82 -13.83 29.43
C TYR A 251 -4.88 -14.97 29.06
N LEU A 252 -5.08 -15.52 27.86
CA LEU A 252 -4.03 -16.22 27.13
C LEU A 252 -3.67 -15.35 25.94
N LYS A 253 -2.58 -14.62 26.07
CA LYS A 253 -2.02 -13.82 25.00
C LYS A 253 -1.13 -14.70 24.13
N LEU A 254 -1.49 -14.87 22.86
CA LEU A 254 -0.68 -15.57 21.86
C LEU A 254 0.30 -14.58 21.21
N GLY A 255 1.59 -14.74 21.48
CA GLY A 255 2.67 -14.05 20.76
C GLY A 255 3.06 -14.74 19.47
N MET A 256 2.81 -16.06 19.38
CA MET A 256 2.90 -16.85 18.15
C MET A 256 1.49 -17.17 17.66
N SER A 257 1.07 -16.50 16.57
CA SER A 257 -0.25 -16.70 15.96
C SER A 257 -0.37 -18.03 15.22
N TRP A 258 0.76 -18.59 14.77
CA TRP A 258 0.83 -19.91 14.15
C TRP A 258 2.22 -20.52 14.28
N PRO A 259 2.37 -21.83 14.58
CA PRO A 259 1.33 -22.79 14.98
C PRO A 259 0.69 -22.47 16.33
N LEU A 260 -0.49 -23.04 16.60
CA LEU A 260 -1.19 -22.84 17.87
C LEU A 260 -0.70 -23.81 18.96
N PRO A 261 -0.58 -23.35 20.22
CA PRO A 261 -0.23 -24.19 21.37
C PRO A 261 -1.47 -24.88 21.94
N GLU A 262 -1.80 -26.05 21.41
CA GLU A 262 -3.03 -26.80 21.73
C GLU A 262 -3.13 -27.15 23.23
N ARG A 263 -2.04 -27.57 23.86
CA ARG A 263 -2.03 -27.93 25.29
C ARG A 263 -2.12 -26.71 26.18
N LEU A 264 -1.42 -25.63 25.85
CA LEU A 264 -1.51 -24.36 26.60
C LEU A 264 -2.92 -23.77 26.53
N ILE A 265 -3.56 -23.83 25.35
CA ILE A 265 -4.96 -23.42 25.16
C ILE A 265 -5.88 -24.29 26.03
N ALA A 266 -5.72 -25.61 25.98
CA ALA A 266 -6.51 -26.53 26.79
C ALA A 266 -6.36 -26.25 28.30
N GLU A 267 -5.12 -26.04 28.76
CA GLU A 267 -4.80 -25.70 30.15
C GLU A 267 -5.49 -24.38 30.54
N PHE A 268 -5.41 -23.35 29.71
CA PHE A 268 -6.07 -22.07 29.99
C PHE A 268 -7.60 -22.21 30.08
N ILE A 269 -8.20 -22.89 29.10
CA ILE A 269 -9.65 -23.13 29.06
C ILE A 269 -10.12 -23.91 30.30
N SER A 270 -9.32 -24.85 30.80
CA SER A 270 -9.66 -25.62 32.01
C SER A 270 -9.73 -24.78 33.30
N LYS A 271 -9.14 -23.57 33.28
CA LYS A 271 -9.06 -22.66 34.44
C LYS A 271 -10.15 -21.59 34.46
N VAL A 272 -11.01 -21.51 33.44
CA VAL A 272 -11.99 -20.42 33.29
C VAL A 272 -13.40 -20.94 33.02
N ASP A 273 -14.41 -20.21 33.45
CA ASP A 273 -15.81 -20.61 33.29
C ASP A 273 -16.35 -20.35 31.88
N LYS A 274 -15.85 -19.30 31.22
CA LYS A 274 -16.24 -18.87 29.87
C LYS A 274 -15.03 -18.50 29.04
N VAL A 275 -15.07 -18.84 27.76
CA VAL A 275 -13.97 -18.57 26.83
C VAL A 275 -14.39 -17.54 25.79
N TYR A 276 -13.69 -16.41 25.77
CA TYR A 276 -13.84 -15.40 24.73
C TYR A 276 -12.61 -15.41 23.82
N VAL A 277 -12.82 -15.31 22.51
CA VAL A 277 -11.74 -15.13 21.52
C VAL A 277 -11.88 -13.75 20.93
N ILE A 278 -10.85 -12.92 21.07
CA ILE A 278 -10.82 -11.55 20.53
C ILE A 278 -9.67 -11.46 19.53
N GLU A 279 -10.02 -11.28 18.26
CA GLU A 279 -9.07 -11.20 17.16
C GLU A 279 -9.56 -10.26 16.06
N GLU A 280 -8.62 -9.58 15.39
CA GLU A 280 -8.88 -8.77 14.19
C GLU A 280 -9.33 -9.63 13.02
N LEU A 281 -10.15 -9.08 12.12
CA LEU A 281 -10.52 -9.70 10.84
C LEU A 281 -11.17 -11.09 10.96
N ASP A 282 -10.56 -12.14 10.44
CA ASP A 282 -11.16 -13.48 10.31
C ASP A 282 -11.19 -14.23 11.66
N PRO A 283 -12.12 -15.20 11.85
CA PRO A 283 -12.17 -16.07 13.04
C PRO A 283 -11.03 -17.11 13.07
N PHE A 284 -9.78 -16.69 12.80
CA PHE A 284 -8.65 -17.60 12.63
C PHE A 284 -8.39 -18.44 13.88
N TRP A 285 -8.28 -17.84 15.06
CA TRP A 285 -8.11 -18.59 16.31
C TRP A 285 -9.40 -19.28 16.73
N GLU A 286 -10.54 -18.59 16.63
CA GLU A 286 -11.85 -19.14 17.01
C GLU A 286 -12.16 -20.46 16.29
N GLU A 287 -11.98 -20.51 14.96
CA GLU A 287 -12.24 -21.72 14.18
C GLU A 287 -11.29 -22.87 14.55
N ASN A 288 -10.00 -22.57 14.75
CA ASN A 288 -9.04 -23.60 15.14
C ASN A 288 -9.30 -24.13 16.55
N ILE A 289 -9.66 -23.26 17.51
CA ILE A 289 -10.00 -23.66 18.88
C ILE A 289 -11.26 -24.52 18.90
N LYS A 290 -12.28 -24.16 18.12
CA LYS A 290 -13.48 -25.01 17.94
C LYS A 290 -13.14 -26.35 17.30
N ALA A 291 -12.23 -26.38 16.32
CA ALA A 291 -11.78 -27.61 15.69
C ALA A 291 -11.02 -28.54 16.66
N MET A 292 -10.41 -28.00 17.72
CA MET A 292 -9.82 -28.77 18.83
C MET A 292 -10.89 -29.37 19.78
N GLY A 293 -12.18 -29.04 19.59
CA GLY A 293 -13.30 -29.53 20.41
C GLY A 293 -13.69 -28.62 21.57
N PHE A 294 -13.09 -27.42 21.68
CA PHE A 294 -13.43 -26.47 22.73
C PHE A 294 -14.61 -25.57 22.37
N LYS A 295 -15.38 -25.19 23.39
CA LYS A 295 -16.46 -24.21 23.26
C LYS A 295 -15.88 -22.80 23.33
N VAL A 296 -16.32 -21.93 22.42
CA VAL A 296 -16.09 -20.48 22.48
C VAL A 296 -17.42 -19.80 22.76
N ASP A 297 -17.55 -19.14 23.91
CA ASP A 297 -18.78 -18.47 24.34
C ASP A 297 -19.01 -17.15 23.59
N ILE A 298 -17.92 -16.39 23.38
CA ILE A 298 -17.96 -15.15 22.59
C ILE A 298 -16.74 -15.08 21.66
N GLY A 299 -17.00 -14.74 20.41
CA GLY A 299 -16.01 -14.45 19.38
C GLY A 299 -16.69 -13.64 18.29
N LYS A 300 -16.60 -14.05 17.03
CA LYS A 300 -17.24 -13.40 15.88
C LYS A 300 -18.76 -13.45 15.88
N ASN A 301 -19.39 -14.18 16.80
CA ASN A 301 -20.82 -14.06 17.07
C ASN A 301 -21.22 -12.70 17.68
N LYS A 302 -20.28 -11.95 18.28
CA LYS A 302 -20.50 -10.59 18.81
C LYS A 302 -19.46 -9.56 18.37
N ILE A 303 -18.23 -10.00 18.14
CA ILE A 303 -17.13 -9.18 17.63
C ILE A 303 -17.26 -9.09 16.11
N PRO A 304 -17.21 -7.90 15.49
CA PRO A 304 -17.33 -7.78 14.04
C PRO A 304 -16.17 -8.46 13.32
N ILE A 305 -16.46 -8.89 12.09
CA ILE A 305 -15.47 -9.43 11.15
C ILE A 305 -14.83 -8.32 10.29
N CYS A 306 -15.59 -7.27 9.98
CA CYS A 306 -15.13 -6.13 9.17
C CYS A 306 -14.65 -4.97 10.03
N GLY A 307 -13.62 -4.28 9.54
CA GLY A 307 -13.07 -3.11 10.18
C GLY A 307 -12.07 -3.42 11.29
N GLU A 308 -11.34 -2.39 11.69
CA GLU A 308 -10.39 -2.42 12.79
C GLU A 308 -11.15 -2.50 14.12
N LEU A 309 -10.70 -3.34 15.05
CA LEU A 309 -11.22 -3.33 16.41
C LEU A 309 -10.80 -2.06 17.15
N SER A 310 -11.54 -1.77 18.21
CA SER A 310 -11.23 -0.68 19.14
C SER A 310 -11.73 -1.05 20.54
N PRO A 311 -11.25 -0.37 21.60
CA PRO A 311 -11.79 -0.57 22.94
C PRO A 311 -13.31 -0.34 22.98
N THR A 312 -13.83 0.62 22.21
CA THR A 312 -15.28 0.87 22.08
C THR A 312 -16.03 -0.30 21.47
N ILE A 313 -15.50 -0.91 20.40
CA ILE A 313 -16.12 -2.09 19.76
C ILE A 313 -16.12 -3.28 20.73
N VAL A 314 -14.99 -3.51 21.41
CA VAL A 314 -14.85 -4.59 22.41
C VAL A 314 -15.81 -4.38 23.57
N ALA A 315 -15.89 -3.17 24.12
CA ALA A 315 -16.82 -2.81 25.18
C ALA A 315 -18.28 -3.00 24.76
N LYS A 316 -18.65 -2.54 23.57
CA LYS A 316 -20.01 -2.71 23.03
C LYS A 316 -20.40 -4.18 22.85
N ALA A 317 -19.45 -5.04 22.46
CA ALA A 317 -19.69 -6.46 22.27
C ALA A 317 -19.82 -7.23 23.59
N LEU A 318 -19.10 -6.82 24.63
CA LEU A 318 -18.89 -7.61 25.84
C LEU A 318 -19.56 -7.05 27.11
N ILE A 319 -19.84 -5.74 27.18
CA ILE A 319 -20.50 -5.09 28.32
C ILE A 319 -22.01 -5.03 28.09
N PRO A 320 -22.83 -5.66 28.96
CA PRO A 320 -24.28 -5.51 28.92
C PRO A 320 -24.68 -4.03 29.07
N GLU A 321 -25.63 -3.58 28.25
CA GLU A 321 -26.15 -2.19 28.29
C GLU A 321 -25.10 -1.09 28.05
N TYR A 322 -24.02 -1.38 27.32
CA TYR A 322 -23.03 -0.36 26.95
C TYR A 322 -23.68 0.85 26.29
N ARG A 323 -23.49 2.04 26.89
CA ARG A 323 -23.97 3.32 26.36
C ARG A 323 -22.83 4.08 25.73
N GLU A 324 -22.86 4.13 24.40
CA GLU A 324 -21.89 4.90 23.63
C GLU A 324 -22.03 6.40 23.92
N PRO A 325 -20.91 7.13 24.15
CA PRO A 325 -20.97 8.57 24.34
C PRO A 325 -21.51 9.25 23.07
N LYS A 326 -22.55 10.08 23.21
CA LYS A 326 -23.10 10.83 22.07
C LYS A 326 -22.10 11.89 21.60
N GLN A 327 -21.59 11.74 20.38
CA GLN A 327 -20.87 12.82 19.69
C GLN A 327 -21.87 13.91 19.28
N ILE A 328 -21.74 15.11 19.86
CA ILE A 328 -22.57 16.27 19.53
C ILE A 328 -21.76 17.22 18.65
N TYR A 329 -22.10 17.28 17.37
CA TYR A 329 -21.58 18.29 16.46
C TYR A 329 -22.57 19.45 16.33
N SER A 330 -22.09 20.69 16.46
CA SER A 330 -22.95 21.89 16.33
C SER A 330 -23.46 22.14 14.91
N LYS A 331 -22.80 21.55 13.90
CA LYS A 331 -23.15 21.58 12.48
C LYS A 331 -22.74 20.26 11.81
N PRO A 332 -23.38 19.86 10.70
CA PRO A 332 -22.92 18.75 9.88
C PRO A 332 -21.48 19.00 9.41
N ILE A 333 -20.57 18.06 9.70
CA ILE A 333 -19.20 18.12 9.20
C ILE A 333 -19.24 17.78 7.70
N PRO A 334 -18.74 18.64 6.81
CA PRO A 334 -18.71 18.33 5.38
C PRO A 334 -17.78 17.14 5.14
N PRO A 335 -18.18 16.18 4.27
CA PRO A 335 -17.31 15.06 3.93
C PRO A 335 -16.04 15.56 3.26
N ARG A 336 -14.92 14.88 3.53
CA ARG A 336 -13.63 15.15 2.88
C ARG A 336 -13.29 13.98 1.95
N PRO A 337 -13.85 13.94 0.73
CA PRO A 337 -13.52 12.87 -0.21
C PRO A 337 -12.03 12.93 -0.57
N PRO A 338 -11.39 11.77 -0.82
CA PRO A 338 -10.07 11.73 -1.41
C PRO A 338 -9.99 12.56 -2.70
N ASN A 339 -8.96 13.39 -2.87
CA ASN A 339 -8.82 14.29 -4.02
C ASN A 339 -7.33 14.50 -4.35
N LEU A 340 -7.02 14.74 -5.62
CA LEU A 340 -5.67 15.06 -6.09
C LEU A 340 -5.16 16.39 -5.48
N CYS A 341 -3.85 16.58 -5.43
CA CYS A 341 -3.27 17.85 -4.95
C CYS A 341 -3.63 19.05 -5.86
N PRO A 342 -3.58 20.30 -5.36
CA PRO A 342 -3.63 21.49 -6.21
C PRO A 342 -2.59 21.43 -7.32
N GLY A 343 -3.01 21.62 -8.57
CA GLY A 343 -2.12 21.60 -9.74
C GLY A 343 -1.50 20.24 -10.11
N CYS A 344 -1.98 19.14 -9.54
CA CYS A 344 -1.56 17.79 -9.92
C CYS A 344 -1.77 17.54 -11.43
N PRO A 345 -0.78 16.97 -12.15
CA PRO A 345 -0.88 16.75 -13.60
C PRO A 345 -1.95 15.72 -13.97
N HIS A 346 -2.23 14.75 -13.10
CA HIS A 346 -3.27 13.74 -13.33
C HIS A 346 -4.67 14.36 -13.52
N ARG A 347 -4.90 15.60 -13.06
CA ARG A 347 -6.17 16.31 -13.25
C ARG A 347 -6.48 16.52 -14.72
N ALA A 348 -5.48 16.93 -15.50
CA ALA A 348 -5.62 17.15 -16.92
C ALA A 348 -5.88 15.84 -17.67
N VAL A 349 -5.22 14.76 -17.24
CA VAL A 349 -5.44 13.41 -17.78
C VAL A 349 -6.90 13.02 -17.61
N PHE A 350 -7.42 12.96 -16.38
CA PHE A 350 -8.80 12.53 -16.14
C PHE A 350 -9.85 13.51 -16.68
N TYR A 351 -9.56 14.81 -16.71
CA TYR A 351 -10.43 15.76 -17.40
C TYR A 351 -10.52 15.46 -18.91
N THR A 352 -9.40 15.14 -19.54
CA THR A 352 -9.33 14.79 -20.97
C THR A 352 -10.06 13.48 -21.24
N LEU A 353 -9.79 12.43 -20.46
CA LEU A 353 -10.43 11.13 -20.60
C LEU A 353 -11.96 11.23 -20.44
N LYS A 354 -12.43 11.98 -19.44
CA LYS A 354 -13.86 12.31 -19.26
C LYS A 354 -14.44 13.03 -20.47
N LYS A 355 -13.74 14.06 -20.99
CA LYS A 355 -14.18 14.83 -22.16
C LYS A 355 -14.31 13.95 -23.40
N LEU A 356 -13.40 13.00 -23.58
CA LEU A 356 -13.39 12.04 -24.68
C LEU A 356 -14.38 10.87 -24.47
N LYS A 357 -14.98 10.75 -23.28
CA LYS A 357 -15.92 9.67 -22.90
C LYS A 357 -15.30 8.28 -23.06
N LEU A 358 -14.02 8.15 -22.71
CA LEU A 358 -13.31 6.89 -22.73
C LEU A 358 -13.64 6.08 -21.47
N PHE A 359 -13.75 4.76 -21.62
CA PHE A 359 -13.81 3.82 -20.51
C PHE A 359 -12.38 3.61 -19.97
N VAL A 360 -12.17 3.84 -18.68
CA VAL A 360 -10.83 3.84 -18.08
C VAL A 360 -10.67 2.67 -17.14
N HIS A 361 -9.86 1.69 -17.56
CA HIS A 361 -9.29 0.69 -16.68
C HIS A 361 -8.17 1.33 -15.87
N GLY A 362 -8.49 1.72 -14.64
CA GLY A 362 -7.53 2.31 -13.72
C GLY A 362 -6.79 1.27 -12.89
N ASP A 363 -5.69 1.71 -12.35
CA ASP A 363 -4.85 0.94 -11.42
C ASP A 363 -4.87 1.56 -10.00
N ILE A 364 -4.06 1.07 -9.08
CA ILE A 364 -3.97 1.62 -7.71
C ILE A 364 -2.89 2.68 -7.59
N GLY A 365 -3.29 3.90 -7.24
CA GLY A 365 -2.39 4.99 -6.88
C GLY A 365 -3.11 6.33 -6.81
N CYS A 366 -2.38 7.46 -6.88
CA CYS A 366 -3.02 8.79 -6.87
C CYS A 366 -4.09 8.95 -7.94
N TYR A 367 -3.97 8.20 -9.03
CA TYR A 367 -4.87 8.23 -10.16
C TYR A 367 -6.20 7.48 -9.89
N THR A 368 -6.30 6.62 -8.87
CA THR A 368 -7.59 6.10 -8.35
C THR A 368 -8.50 7.23 -7.85
N LEU A 369 -7.91 8.36 -7.41
CA LEU A 369 -8.64 9.56 -6.97
C LEU A 369 -9.44 10.22 -8.12
N GLY A 370 -9.17 9.86 -9.38
CA GLY A 370 -9.95 10.28 -10.55
C GLY A 370 -11.36 9.66 -10.63
N ALA A 371 -11.67 8.66 -9.79
CA ALA A 371 -12.99 8.01 -9.75
C ALA A 371 -14.10 8.89 -9.15
N LEU A 372 -13.74 9.85 -8.29
CA LEU A 372 -14.72 10.67 -7.57
C LEU A 372 -15.08 11.95 -8.35
N PRO A 373 -16.29 12.51 -8.13
CA PRO A 373 -16.64 13.83 -8.64
C PRO A 373 -15.63 14.91 -8.20
N PRO A 374 -15.34 15.91 -9.06
CA PRO A 374 -15.99 16.17 -10.34
C PRO A 374 -15.34 15.45 -11.53
N LEU A 375 -14.19 14.77 -11.36
CA LEU A 375 -13.52 14.07 -12.46
C LEU A 375 -14.34 12.87 -12.92
N LYS A 376 -14.68 11.95 -12.01
CA LYS A 376 -15.51 10.76 -12.28
C LYS A 376 -15.14 10.08 -13.62
N SER A 377 -13.86 9.80 -13.79
CA SER A 377 -13.30 9.35 -15.08
C SER A 377 -12.70 7.95 -15.02
N LEU A 378 -12.56 7.35 -13.84
CA LEU A 378 -12.01 6.01 -13.67
C LEU A 378 -13.16 5.03 -13.43
N ASP A 379 -13.22 3.96 -14.24
CA ASP A 379 -14.38 3.05 -14.28
C ASP A 379 -14.13 1.71 -13.56
N THR A 380 -12.89 1.21 -13.57
CA THR A 380 -12.52 -0.03 -12.87
C THR A 380 -11.16 0.09 -12.21
N THR A 381 -10.97 -0.54 -11.04
CA THR A 381 -9.66 -0.75 -10.43
C THR A 381 -9.72 -2.00 -9.56
N ILE A 382 -8.73 -2.90 -9.70
CA ILE A 382 -8.70 -4.18 -8.97
C ILE A 382 -7.52 -4.21 -8.01
N CYS A 383 -6.30 -4.23 -8.52
CA CYS A 383 -5.06 -4.24 -7.74
C CYS A 383 -3.93 -3.55 -8.52
N MET A 384 -2.74 -3.47 -7.91
CA MET A 384 -1.56 -2.87 -8.54
C MET A 384 -1.11 -3.64 -9.78
N GLY A 385 -1.00 -2.94 -10.91
CA GLY A 385 -0.67 -3.41 -12.26
C GLY A 385 -1.80 -4.17 -12.96
N SER A 386 -3.01 -4.17 -12.42
CA SER A 386 -4.15 -4.87 -13.04
C SER A 386 -4.68 -4.19 -14.31
N SER A 387 -4.52 -2.86 -14.44
CA SER A 387 -5.17 -2.08 -15.49
C SER A 387 -4.84 -2.56 -16.91
N VAL A 388 -3.57 -2.88 -17.16
CA VAL A 388 -3.08 -3.35 -18.45
C VAL A 388 -3.62 -4.74 -18.79
N GLY A 389 -3.59 -5.67 -17.83
CA GLY A 389 -4.11 -7.03 -18.02
C GLY A 389 -5.64 -7.08 -18.18
N VAL A 390 -6.37 -6.24 -17.45
CA VAL A 390 -7.82 -6.13 -17.62
C VAL A 390 -8.17 -5.56 -19.01
N SER A 391 -7.45 -4.51 -19.44
CA SER A 391 -7.61 -3.96 -20.80
C SER A 391 -7.27 -4.98 -21.89
N GLU A 392 -6.22 -5.77 -21.68
CA GLU A 392 -5.81 -6.85 -22.58
C GLU A 392 -6.97 -7.83 -22.82
N GLY A 393 -7.46 -8.46 -21.76
CA GLY A 393 -8.56 -9.43 -21.87
C GLY A 393 -9.86 -8.82 -22.41
N ALA A 394 -10.20 -7.59 -22.00
CA ALA A 394 -11.38 -6.90 -22.53
C ALA A 394 -11.24 -6.60 -24.04
N SER A 395 -10.06 -6.19 -24.51
CA SER A 395 -9.83 -5.90 -25.94
C SER A 395 -9.94 -7.13 -26.85
N GLN A 396 -9.75 -8.34 -26.30
CA GLN A 396 -9.82 -9.59 -27.06
C GLN A 396 -11.27 -10.04 -27.35
N VAL A 397 -12.24 -9.56 -26.56
CA VAL A 397 -13.64 -10.02 -26.64
C VAL A 397 -14.61 -8.93 -27.10
N LEU A 398 -14.24 -7.66 -26.96
CA LEU A 398 -15.07 -6.54 -27.38
C LEU A 398 -15.20 -6.46 -28.91
N GLU A 399 -16.37 -6.03 -29.38
CA GLU A 399 -16.58 -5.79 -30.81
C GLU A 399 -15.68 -4.66 -31.33
N GLU A 400 -15.32 -4.72 -32.60
CA GLU A 400 -14.43 -3.73 -33.25
C GLU A 400 -14.91 -2.27 -33.09
N LYS A 401 -16.23 -2.04 -33.12
CA LYS A 401 -16.86 -0.71 -32.93
C LYS A 401 -16.70 -0.11 -31.51
N THR A 402 -16.30 -0.95 -30.56
CA THR A 402 -16.03 -0.59 -29.17
C THR A 402 -14.54 -0.53 -28.86
N LEU A 403 -13.70 -1.10 -29.72
CA LEU A 403 -12.26 -0.91 -29.65
C LEU A 403 -11.93 0.58 -29.86
N GLY A 404 -10.87 1.05 -29.19
CA GLY A 404 -10.51 2.47 -29.18
C GLY A 404 -11.38 3.39 -28.31
N LYS A 405 -12.38 2.84 -27.59
CA LYS A 405 -13.14 3.57 -26.56
C LYS A 405 -12.68 3.26 -25.14
N MET A 406 -11.60 2.49 -25.00
CA MET A 406 -11.04 2.09 -23.73
C MET A 406 -9.57 2.47 -23.63
N VAL A 407 -9.13 2.83 -22.44
CA VAL A 407 -7.73 3.07 -22.10
C VAL A 407 -7.43 2.41 -20.76
N CYS A 408 -6.16 2.07 -20.54
CA CYS A 408 -5.67 1.80 -19.18
C CYS A 408 -4.79 2.94 -18.69
N VAL A 409 -4.94 3.28 -17.41
CA VAL A 409 -4.15 4.31 -16.73
C VAL A 409 -3.40 3.67 -15.59
N ILE A 410 -2.07 3.75 -15.64
CA ILE A 410 -1.15 3.13 -14.68
C ILE A 410 -0.07 4.15 -14.28
N GLY A 411 0.34 4.17 -13.01
CA GLY A 411 1.47 4.98 -12.58
C GLY A 411 2.80 4.41 -13.05
N ASP A 412 3.83 5.24 -13.17
CA ASP A 412 5.22 4.84 -13.41
C ASP A 412 5.72 3.71 -12.50
N SER A 413 5.66 3.90 -11.19
CA SER A 413 6.08 2.89 -10.21
C SER A 413 5.27 1.60 -10.35
N THR A 414 3.95 1.74 -10.50
CA THR A 414 3.03 0.61 -10.67
C THR A 414 3.28 -0.15 -11.98
N PHE A 415 3.68 0.55 -13.05
CA PHE A 415 4.02 -0.05 -14.32
C PHE A 415 5.26 -0.95 -14.19
N LEU A 416 6.30 -0.48 -13.51
CA LEU A 416 7.50 -1.29 -13.23
C LEU A 416 7.24 -2.43 -12.26
N HIS A 417 6.30 -2.25 -11.32
CA HIS A 417 5.92 -3.26 -10.35
C HIS A 417 5.29 -4.50 -11.01
N SER A 418 4.26 -4.31 -11.83
CA SER A 418 3.51 -5.43 -12.44
C SER A 418 2.84 -5.09 -13.77
N GLY A 419 3.07 -3.92 -14.36
CA GLY A 419 2.54 -3.52 -15.68
C GLY A 419 3.40 -3.96 -16.88
N VAL A 420 4.69 -4.24 -16.68
CA VAL A 420 5.62 -4.71 -17.72
C VAL A 420 5.16 -6.02 -18.35
N THR A 421 4.89 -7.04 -17.52
CA THR A 421 4.50 -8.38 -18.00
C THR A 421 3.18 -8.37 -18.77
N PRO A 422 2.11 -7.69 -18.29
CA PRO A 422 0.89 -7.53 -19.07
C PRO A 422 1.09 -6.75 -20.38
N LEU A 423 1.96 -5.73 -20.44
CA LEU A 423 2.24 -5.03 -21.70
C LEU A 423 2.92 -5.96 -22.71
N MET A 424 3.89 -6.77 -22.26
CA MET A 424 4.49 -7.83 -23.08
C MET A 424 3.43 -8.82 -23.60
N ASN A 425 2.45 -9.17 -22.75
CA ASN A 425 1.37 -10.05 -23.14
C ASN A 425 0.43 -9.39 -24.17
N MET A 426 0.13 -8.10 -24.02
CA MET A 426 -0.70 -7.34 -24.96
C MET A 426 -0.09 -7.30 -26.36
N THR A 427 1.20 -7.00 -26.47
CA THR A 427 1.89 -6.92 -27.77
C THR A 427 2.01 -8.30 -28.40
N TYR A 428 2.35 -9.33 -27.62
CA TYR A 428 2.42 -10.72 -28.06
C TYR A 428 1.08 -11.23 -28.61
N ASN A 429 -0.03 -10.95 -27.91
CA ASN A 429 -1.38 -11.39 -28.30
C ASN A 429 -2.12 -10.40 -29.22
N LYS A 430 -1.43 -9.37 -29.74
CA LYS A 430 -1.97 -8.38 -30.68
C LYS A 430 -3.23 -7.67 -30.17
N SER A 431 -3.25 -7.37 -28.88
CA SER A 431 -4.37 -6.66 -28.22
C SER A 431 -4.50 -5.22 -28.73
N ASN A 432 -5.71 -4.67 -28.62
CA ASN A 432 -6.03 -3.30 -29.06
C ASN A 432 -6.50 -2.44 -27.88
N ALA A 433 -5.53 -1.81 -27.20
CA ALA A 433 -5.81 -0.80 -26.20
C ALA A 433 -4.62 0.18 -26.07
N THR A 434 -4.92 1.39 -25.58
CA THR A 434 -3.91 2.40 -25.27
C THR A 434 -3.58 2.38 -23.78
N VAL A 435 -2.29 2.18 -23.46
CA VAL A 435 -1.75 2.28 -22.10
C VAL A 435 -1.25 3.70 -21.87
N ILE A 436 -1.69 4.35 -20.79
CA ILE A 436 -1.23 5.67 -20.38
C ILE A 436 -0.44 5.51 -19.08
N ILE A 437 0.88 5.64 -19.18
CA ILE A 437 1.81 5.63 -18.05
C ILE A 437 1.92 7.05 -17.50
N LEU A 438 1.48 7.22 -16.25
CA LEU A 438 1.57 8.48 -15.51
C LEU A 438 2.91 8.56 -14.78
N ASP A 439 3.91 9.06 -15.50
CA ASP A 439 5.26 9.31 -15.01
C ASP A 439 5.29 10.60 -14.18
N ASN A 440 5.36 10.43 -12.86
CA ASN A 440 5.36 11.50 -11.86
C ASN A 440 6.62 11.47 -10.96
N TRP A 441 7.54 10.56 -11.26
CA TRP A 441 8.88 10.42 -10.70
C TRP A 441 8.91 9.99 -9.24
N VAL A 442 7.83 9.35 -8.76
CA VAL A 442 7.74 8.93 -7.36
C VAL A 442 6.60 7.95 -7.06
N THR A 443 6.80 7.05 -6.10
CA THR A 443 5.71 6.29 -5.49
C THR A 443 4.95 7.19 -4.48
N ALA A 444 3.98 7.97 -4.99
CA ALA A 444 3.47 9.16 -4.29
C ALA A 444 2.63 8.88 -3.03
N MET A 445 1.63 8.00 -3.08
CA MET A 445 0.64 7.86 -2.00
C MET A 445 1.21 7.26 -0.70
N THR A 446 2.32 6.54 -0.82
CA THR A 446 2.92 5.77 0.28
C THR A 446 3.98 6.55 1.04
N GLY A 447 4.31 7.78 0.63
CA GLY A 447 5.36 8.61 1.27
C GLY A 447 6.44 9.13 0.33
N ALA A 448 6.20 9.15 -0.99
CA ALA A 448 7.12 9.67 -1.99
C ALA A 448 8.43 8.85 -2.12
N GLN A 449 8.32 7.52 -2.07
CA GLN A 449 9.47 6.60 -2.18
C GLN A 449 10.01 6.47 -3.61
N GLU A 450 11.30 6.13 -3.67
CA GLU A 450 12.01 5.80 -4.89
C GLU A 450 11.56 4.48 -5.51
N HIS A 451 11.77 4.36 -6.82
CA HIS A 451 11.58 3.13 -7.60
C HIS A 451 12.53 3.19 -8.81
N PRO A 452 12.70 2.12 -9.60
CA PRO A 452 13.69 2.11 -10.69
C PRO A 452 13.45 3.15 -11.81
N GLY A 453 12.32 3.85 -11.79
CA GLY A 453 12.03 4.96 -12.69
C GLY A 453 12.58 6.31 -12.23
N THR A 454 12.98 6.45 -10.95
CA THR A 454 13.40 7.74 -10.39
C THR A 454 14.89 8.01 -10.54
N GLY A 455 15.70 6.95 -10.69
CA GLY A 455 17.16 7.06 -10.71
C GLY A 455 17.79 7.29 -9.34
N TYR A 456 17.12 6.89 -8.25
CA TYR A 456 17.69 6.96 -6.89
C TYR A 456 17.47 5.66 -6.10
N THR A 457 18.43 5.30 -5.24
CA THR A 457 18.33 4.14 -4.33
C THR A 457 17.55 4.50 -3.06
N ALA A 458 17.21 3.50 -2.24
CA ALA A 458 16.57 3.71 -0.93
C ALA A 458 17.41 4.57 0.04
N LYS A 459 18.73 4.63 -0.17
CA LYS A 459 19.65 5.48 0.59
C LYS A 459 19.85 6.88 -0.02
N GLY A 460 19.14 7.20 -1.10
CA GLY A 460 19.20 8.49 -1.78
C GLY A 460 20.39 8.66 -2.73
N GLU A 461 21.09 7.58 -3.06
CA GLU A 461 22.22 7.60 -3.99
C GLU A 461 21.71 7.64 -5.43
N GLY A 462 22.34 8.45 -6.30
CA GLY A 462 21.99 8.51 -7.73
C GLY A 462 22.34 7.22 -8.47
N THR A 463 21.43 6.76 -9.33
CA THR A 463 21.55 5.53 -10.13
C THR A 463 20.80 5.67 -11.47
N ILE A 464 20.58 4.55 -12.18
CA ILE A 464 19.95 4.50 -13.50
C ILE A 464 18.43 4.65 -13.37
N ALA A 465 17.84 5.54 -14.16
CA ALA A 465 16.40 5.65 -14.35
C ALA A 465 15.96 4.91 -15.63
N ILE A 466 14.89 4.12 -15.54
CA ILE A 466 14.31 3.41 -16.70
C ILE A 466 13.63 4.39 -17.66
N ASP A 467 13.94 4.28 -18.96
CA ASP A 467 13.18 4.95 -20.02
C ASP A 467 11.97 4.09 -20.43
N TYR A 468 10.77 4.56 -20.09
CA TYR A 468 9.51 3.86 -20.39
C TYR A 468 9.21 3.71 -21.89
N ILE A 469 9.66 4.63 -22.73
CA ILE A 469 9.45 4.56 -24.19
C ILE A 469 10.34 3.48 -24.78
N GLU A 470 11.61 3.46 -24.41
CA GLU A 470 12.53 2.41 -24.88
C GLU A 470 12.14 1.04 -24.33
N LEU A 471 11.69 0.96 -23.08
CA LEU A 471 11.14 -0.27 -22.51
C LEU A 471 9.90 -0.73 -23.28
N ALA A 472 8.93 0.14 -23.55
CA ALA A 472 7.73 -0.22 -24.33
C ALA A 472 8.08 -0.76 -25.73
N LYS A 473 9.05 -0.15 -26.41
CA LYS A 473 9.55 -0.64 -27.71
C LYS A 473 10.18 -2.02 -27.59
N ALA A 474 11.01 -2.25 -26.58
CA ALA A 474 11.63 -3.55 -26.32
C ALA A 474 10.58 -4.65 -26.04
N LEU A 475 9.44 -4.27 -25.47
CA LEU A 475 8.29 -5.16 -25.23
C LEU A 475 7.40 -5.35 -26.46
N GLY A 476 7.78 -4.82 -27.64
CA GLY A 476 7.09 -5.05 -28.91
C GLY A 476 6.08 -3.98 -29.31
N VAL A 477 5.99 -2.86 -28.58
CA VAL A 477 5.19 -1.70 -29.04
C VAL A 477 5.87 -1.07 -30.25
N LYS A 478 5.12 -0.83 -31.32
CA LYS A 478 5.68 -0.22 -32.53
C LYS A 478 6.26 1.18 -32.20
N PRO A 479 7.44 1.57 -32.74
CA PRO A 479 8.08 2.84 -32.39
C PRO A 479 7.19 4.07 -32.54
N GLN A 480 6.32 4.10 -33.55
CA GLN A 480 5.36 5.19 -33.79
C GLN A 480 4.17 5.23 -32.81
N ASN A 481 3.99 4.19 -31.99
CA ASN A 481 2.93 4.05 -31.00
C ASN A 481 3.44 4.22 -29.56
N ALA A 482 4.73 4.49 -29.37
CA ALA A 482 5.30 4.86 -28.08
C ALA A 482 5.46 6.39 -28.06
N ARG A 483 4.49 7.09 -27.46
CA ARG A 483 4.40 8.56 -27.49
C ARG A 483 4.70 9.18 -26.12
N ARG A 484 5.34 10.35 -26.13
CA ARG A 484 5.44 11.25 -24.97
C ARG A 484 4.39 12.35 -25.13
N ALA A 485 3.76 12.76 -24.03
CA ALA A 485 2.81 13.89 -24.02
C ALA A 485 2.84 14.62 -22.67
N ASN A 486 2.86 15.95 -22.69
CA ASN A 486 2.82 16.72 -21.45
C ASN A 486 1.36 16.99 -21.03
N PRO A 487 0.87 16.44 -19.90
CA PRO A 487 -0.50 16.64 -19.46
C PRO A 487 -0.80 18.08 -19.03
N TYR A 488 0.21 18.91 -18.73
CA TYR A 488 -0.02 20.34 -18.48
C TYR A 488 -0.41 21.11 -19.75
N ASN A 489 -0.11 20.59 -20.94
CA ASN A 489 -0.62 21.10 -22.20
C ASN A 489 -1.87 20.30 -22.59
N VAL A 490 -3.05 20.78 -22.18
CA VAL A 490 -4.30 20.02 -22.28
C VAL A 490 -4.68 19.75 -23.75
N GLU A 491 -4.43 20.69 -24.65
CA GLU A 491 -4.73 20.55 -26.08
C GLU A 491 -3.85 19.48 -26.73
N GLU A 492 -2.54 19.53 -26.49
CA GLU A 492 -1.61 18.52 -27.00
C GLU A 492 -1.94 17.13 -26.46
N PHE A 493 -2.16 17.01 -25.14
CA PHE A 493 -2.48 15.74 -24.51
C PHE A 493 -3.77 15.13 -25.07
N GLU A 494 -4.83 15.94 -25.24
CA GLU A 494 -6.08 15.49 -25.86
C GLU A 494 -5.89 14.99 -27.29
N ARG A 495 -5.08 15.70 -28.09
CA ARG A 495 -4.78 15.30 -29.46
C ARG A 495 -4.06 13.95 -29.49
N VAL A 496 -3.04 13.76 -28.66
CA VAL A 496 -2.27 12.50 -28.59
C VAL A 496 -3.16 11.35 -28.15
N VAL A 497 -3.96 11.52 -27.10
CA VAL A 497 -4.90 10.47 -26.65
C VAL A 497 -5.84 10.07 -27.79
N ARG A 498 -6.43 11.05 -28.48
CA ARG A 498 -7.34 10.80 -29.61
C ARG A 498 -6.66 10.07 -30.77
N GLU A 499 -5.42 10.43 -31.10
CA GLU A 499 -4.65 9.75 -32.15
C GLU A 499 -4.42 8.29 -31.79
N GLU A 500 -3.90 8.03 -30.59
CA GLU A 500 -3.46 6.69 -30.18
C GLU A 500 -4.63 5.73 -29.94
N THR A 501 -5.76 6.20 -29.41
CA THR A 501 -6.95 5.34 -29.22
C THR A 501 -7.56 4.90 -30.55
N ASN A 502 -7.29 5.60 -31.66
CA ASN A 502 -7.86 5.29 -32.97
C ASN A 502 -6.98 4.39 -33.85
N LYS A 503 -5.82 3.92 -33.37
CA LYS A 503 -4.86 3.15 -34.19
C LYS A 503 -5.22 1.68 -34.44
N GLY A 504 -6.14 1.12 -33.66
CA GLY A 504 -6.56 -0.27 -33.85
C GLY A 504 -5.55 -1.32 -33.35
N GLU A 505 -4.55 -0.92 -32.57
CA GLU A 505 -3.46 -1.77 -32.08
C GLU A 505 -2.93 -1.28 -30.73
N THR A 506 -2.08 -2.06 -30.07
CA THR A 506 -1.45 -1.66 -28.80
C THR A 506 -0.65 -0.36 -28.97
N SER A 507 -0.91 0.59 -28.08
CA SER A 507 -0.21 1.88 -28.01
C SER A 507 0.14 2.26 -26.57
N VAL A 508 1.21 3.03 -26.39
CA VAL A 508 1.69 3.52 -25.09
C VAL A 508 1.90 5.04 -25.15
N ILE A 509 1.30 5.74 -24.20
CA ILE A 509 1.53 7.16 -23.94
C ILE A 509 2.23 7.27 -22.57
N VAL A 510 3.37 7.95 -22.52
CA VAL A 510 4.08 8.27 -21.27
C VAL A 510 3.94 9.77 -21.01
N THR A 511 3.44 10.16 -19.85
CA THR A 511 3.41 11.59 -19.48
C THR A 511 4.83 12.11 -19.29
N VAL A 512 5.10 13.37 -19.64
CA VAL A 512 6.43 13.98 -19.45
C VAL A 512 6.33 15.36 -18.83
N ASP A 513 7.42 15.81 -18.20
CA ASP A 513 7.52 17.09 -17.48
C ASP A 513 6.39 17.29 -16.46
N ALA A 514 5.95 16.19 -15.84
CA ALA A 514 4.78 16.10 -14.99
C ALA A 514 5.06 15.45 -13.61
N PRO A 515 6.12 15.87 -12.88
CA PRO A 515 6.41 15.28 -11.58
C PRO A 515 5.28 15.51 -10.58
N CYS A 516 5.27 14.68 -9.53
CA CYS A 516 4.42 14.89 -8.38
C CYS A 516 4.63 16.31 -7.82
N VAL A 517 3.54 17.06 -7.64
CA VAL A 517 3.57 18.45 -7.16
C VAL A 517 4.01 18.60 -5.70
N LEU A 518 4.31 17.51 -5.02
CA LEU A 518 4.87 17.49 -3.68
C LEU A 518 6.35 17.07 -3.67
N LEU A 519 6.91 16.67 -4.82
CA LEU A 519 8.29 16.19 -4.95
C LEU A 519 9.26 17.38 -4.96
N ARG A 520 9.74 17.76 -3.77
CA ARG A 520 10.59 18.95 -3.57
C ARG A 520 11.87 18.95 -4.38
N ARG A 521 12.52 17.79 -4.57
CA ARG A 521 13.75 17.70 -5.35
C ARG A 521 13.54 17.98 -6.84
N ALA A 522 12.36 17.70 -7.38
CA ALA A 522 12.06 17.85 -8.80
C ALA A 522 11.62 19.28 -9.16
N ILE A 523 11.05 20.02 -8.20
CA ILE A 523 10.46 21.33 -8.46
C ILE A 523 11.43 22.43 -8.02
N LYS A 524 11.98 23.16 -8.98
CA LYS A 524 12.85 24.32 -8.75
C LYS A 524 12.06 25.49 -8.17
N SER A 525 10.91 25.79 -8.77
CA SER A 525 10.02 26.85 -8.33
C SER A 525 8.60 26.63 -8.86
N TYR A 526 7.61 27.00 -8.04
CA TYR A 526 6.22 27.11 -8.47
C TYR A 526 5.97 28.46 -9.14
N ASN A 527 4.93 28.54 -9.96
CA ASN A 527 4.50 29.81 -10.54
C ASN A 527 3.66 30.61 -9.55
N GLU A 528 3.46 31.89 -9.87
CA GLU A 528 2.57 32.77 -9.11
C GLU A 528 1.11 32.26 -9.14
N PRO A 529 0.36 32.39 -8.02
CA PRO A 529 -1.04 32.03 -7.96
C PRO A 529 -1.90 32.72 -9.02
N LEU A 530 -2.81 31.96 -9.62
CA LEU A 530 -3.85 32.50 -10.52
C LEU A 530 -4.99 33.13 -9.71
N TRP A 531 -5.76 34.00 -10.36
CA TRP A 531 -6.95 34.63 -9.77
C TRP A 531 -8.10 34.67 -10.78
N VAL A 532 -9.32 34.89 -10.29
CA VAL A 532 -10.53 34.97 -11.12
C VAL A 532 -10.91 36.44 -11.28
N ASP A 533 -10.97 36.92 -12.52
CA ASP A 533 -11.57 38.21 -12.85
C ASP A 533 -13.09 38.11 -12.77
N GLU A 534 -13.64 38.80 -11.78
CA GLU A 534 -15.06 38.81 -11.50
C GLU A 534 -15.89 39.50 -12.59
N GLN A 535 -15.30 40.41 -13.38
CA GLN A 535 -16.01 41.08 -14.45
C GLN A 535 -16.22 40.14 -15.65
N LEU A 536 -15.26 39.24 -15.89
CA LEU A 536 -15.29 38.27 -16.99
C LEU A 536 -15.95 36.93 -16.58
N CYS A 537 -15.97 36.60 -15.29
CA CYS A 537 -16.48 35.31 -14.82
C CYS A 537 -18.00 35.18 -15.02
N THR A 538 -18.40 34.25 -15.88
CA THR A 538 -19.82 33.97 -16.15
C THR A 538 -20.49 33.05 -15.14
N GLY A 539 -19.72 32.44 -14.23
CA GLY A 539 -20.24 31.43 -13.31
C GLY A 539 -20.64 30.10 -13.97
N CYS A 540 -20.07 29.76 -15.14
CA CYS A 540 -20.39 28.53 -15.88
C CYS A 540 -19.91 27.23 -15.23
N ARG A 541 -19.08 27.31 -14.18
CA ARG A 541 -18.52 26.17 -13.41
C ARG A 541 -17.59 25.22 -14.16
N LEU A 542 -17.26 25.47 -15.43
CA LEU A 542 -16.33 24.62 -16.19
C LEU A 542 -14.97 24.47 -15.49
N CYS A 543 -14.46 25.53 -14.87
CA CYS A 543 -13.22 25.49 -14.10
C CYS A 543 -13.28 24.61 -12.84
N LEU A 544 -14.47 24.27 -12.34
CA LEU A 544 -14.65 23.32 -11.23
C LEU A 544 -14.56 21.87 -11.70
N GLU A 545 -14.79 21.57 -12.98
CA GLU A 545 -14.71 20.21 -13.53
C GLU A 545 -13.30 19.62 -13.44
N ILE A 546 -12.26 20.46 -13.35
CA ILE A 546 -10.87 20.02 -13.10
C ILE A 546 -10.66 19.48 -11.68
N GLY A 547 -11.60 19.76 -10.76
CA GLY A 547 -11.62 19.28 -9.37
C GLY A 547 -10.58 19.86 -8.43
N CYS A 548 -9.92 20.96 -8.78
CA CYS A 548 -8.80 21.50 -8.01
C CYS A 548 -9.26 22.08 -6.67
N PRO A 549 -8.71 21.64 -5.51
CA PRO A 549 -9.12 22.14 -4.20
C PRO A 549 -8.74 23.61 -3.96
N ALA A 550 -7.88 24.19 -4.81
CA ALA A 550 -7.62 25.63 -4.81
C ALA A 550 -8.76 26.45 -5.43
N ILE A 551 -9.75 25.82 -6.07
CA ILE A 551 -10.89 26.49 -6.70
C ILE A 551 -12.16 26.17 -5.92
N SER A 552 -12.83 27.20 -5.41
CA SER A 552 -14.10 27.07 -4.71
C SER A 552 -15.22 27.84 -5.41
N TRP A 553 -16.46 27.55 -5.05
CA TRP A 553 -17.64 28.25 -5.52
C TRP A 553 -18.13 29.23 -4.45
N ASP A 554 -18.16 30.52 -4.78
CA ASP A 554 -18.65 31.55 -3.88
C ASP A 554 -20.05 32.01 -4.28
N VAL A 555 -21.03 31.64 -3.47
CA VAL A 555 -22.44 32.01 -3.66
C VAL A 555 -22.71 33.48 -3.34
N SER A 556 -21.87 34.13 -2.54
CA SER A 556 -22.03 35.56 -2.23
C SER A 556 -21.78 36.45 -3.46
N LYS A 557 -21.09 35.91 -4.48
CA LYS A 557 -20.84 36.56 -5.78
C LYS A 557 -21.94 36.31 -6.81
N ALA A 558 -23.11 35.83 -6.37
CA ALA A 558 -24.30 35.75 -7.20
C ALA A 558 -24.82 37.15 -7.53
N GLY A 559 -25.33 37.35 -8.74
CA GLY A 559 -25.82 38.64 -9.18
C GLY A 559 -25.66 38.85 -10.68
N ASP A 560 -25.76 40.11 -11.08
CA ASP A 560 -25.61 40.55 -12.46
C ASP A 560 -24.13 40.61 -12.85
N TYR A 561 -23.81 40.16 -14.06
CA TYR A 561 -22.50 40.30 -14.68
C TYR A 561 -22.67 40.74 -16.13
N LYS A 562 -21.66 41.44 -16.67
CA LYS A 562 -21.67 41.96 -18.04
C LYS A 562 -20.95 40.98 -18.96
N THR A 563 -21.58 40.57 -20.04
CA THR A 563 -20.94 39.75 -21.08
C THR A 563 -20.08 40.60 -22.01
N ALA A 564 -19.19 39.96 -22.78
CA ALA A 564 -18.32 40.65 -23.73
C ALA A 564 -19.09 41.47 -24.79
N ASP A 565 -20.30 41.04 -25.17
CA ASP A 565 -21.22 41.75 -26.07
C ASP A 565 -22.08 42.83 -25.35
N GLY A 566 -21.75 43.16 -24.10
CA GLY A 566 -22.35 44.25 -23.34
C GLY A 566 -23.68 43.94 -22.66
N LYS A 567 -24.21 42.72 -22.79
CA LYS A 567 -25.48 42.31 -22.16
C LYS A 567 -25.30 41.99 -20.68
N ILE A 568 -26.32 42.30 -19.88
CA ILE A 568 -26.36 41.94 -18.47
C ILE A 568 -27.02 40.57 -18.33
N LYS A 569 -26.35 39.64 -17.65
CA LYS A 569 -26.87 38.31 -17.32
C LYS A 569 -26.70 38.02 -15.83
N LYS A 570 -27.46 37.06 -15.31
CA LYS A 570 -27.36 36.62 -13.92
C LYS A 570 -26.48 35.39 -13.78
N ARG A 571 -25.61 35.38 -12.76
CA ARG A 571 -24.86 34.22 -12.30
C ARG A 571 -25.27 33.83 -10.89
N LYS A 572 -25.19 32.53 -10.58
CA LYS A 572 -25.54 31.96 -9.26
C LYS A 572 -24.38 31.99 -8.23
N GLY A 573 -23.31 32.70 -8.57
CA GLY A 573 -22.03 32.68 -7.87
C GLY A 573 -20.88 32.79 -8.86
N ALA A 574 -19.66 32.85 -8.34
CA ALA A 574 -18.44 32.86 -9.14
C ALA A 574 -17.41 31.88 -8.58
N ALA A 575 -16.50 31.45 -9.44
CA ALA A 575 -15.34 30.69 -8.99
C ALA A 575 -14.38 31.62 -8.23
N VAL A 576 -13.71 31.11 -7.21
CA VAL A 576 -12.66 31.81 -6.48
C VAL A 576 -11.44 30.91 -6.38
N ILE A 577 -10.26 31.47 -6.59
CA ILE A 577 -8.99 30.74 -6.44
C ILE A 577 -8.34 31.15 -5.12
N ASN A 578 -8.07 30.17 -4.26
CA ASN A 578 -7.32 30.36 -3.03
C ASN A 578 -5.82 30.52 -3.35
N LYS A 579 -5.31 31.73 -3.14
CA LYS A 579 -3.91 32.09 -3.42
C LYS A 579 -2.89 31.31 -2.59
N MET A 580 -3.26 30.82 -1.40
CA MET A 580 -2.38 30.04 -0.54
C MET A 580 -2.22 28.59 -1.01
N LEU A 581 -3.20 28.07 -1.78
CA LEU A 581 -3.19 26.70 -2.28
C LEU A 581 -2.78 26.60 -3.75
N CYS A 582 -2.98 27.67 -4.52
CA CYS A 582 -2.68 27.68 -5.95
C CYS A 582 -1.17 27.75 -6.20
N ASN A 583 -0.65 26.81 -6.99
CA ASN A 583 0.74 26.75 -7.42
C ASN A 583 0.97 27.30 -8.85
N GLY A 584 -0.05 27.91 -9.45
CA GLY A 584 0.08 28.56 -10.76
C GLY A 584 0.32 27.60 -11.95
N CYS A 585 -0.14 26.34 -11.87
CA CYS A 585 0.09 25.33 -12.92
C CYS A 585 -0.52 25.61 -14.31
N GLY A 586 -1.42 26.59 -14.44
CA GLY A 586 -2.04 26.95 -15.72
C GLY A 586 -3.21 26.08 -16.20
N LEU A 587 -3.55 24.98 -15.52
CA LEU A 587 -4.61 24.06 -15.98
C LEU A 587 -6.00 24.72 -16.07
N CYS A 588 -6.40 25.47 -15.03
CA CYS A 588 -7.71 26.11 -15.01
C CYS A 588 -7.80 27.31 -15.97
N TYR A 589 -6.65 27.94 -16.28
CA TYR A 589 -6.54 29.00 -17.27
C TYR A 589 -6.90 28.48 -18.67
N GLN A 590 -6.31 27.36 -19.09
CA GLN A 590 -6.53 26.76 -20.41
C GLN A 590 -7.99 26.37 -20.69
N ILE A 591 -8.74 25.95 -19.67
CA ILE A 591 -10.15 25.53 -19.83
C ILE A 591 -11.14 26.70 -19.74
N CYS A 592 -10.68 27.91 -19.38
CA CYS A 592 -11.55 29.07 -19.24
C CYS A 592 -11.90 29.70 -20.60
N LYS A 593 -13.08 29.39 -21.13
CA LYS A 593 -13.57 29.96 -22.41
C LYS A 593 -13.87 31.47 -22.41
N PHE A 594 -13.79 32.10 -21.24
CA PHE A 594 -14.13 33.52 -21.06
C PHE A 594 -12.93 34.36 -20.63
N ASP A 595 -11.73 33.75 -20.60
CA ASP A 595 -10.50 34.44 -20.21
C ASP A 595 -10.61 35.10 -18.81
N ALA A 596 -11.46 34.53 -17.96
CA ALA A 596 -11.77 35.03 -16.63
C ALA A 596 -10.79 34.53 -15.55
N ILE A 597 -9.86 33.65 -15.90
CA ILE A 597 -8.79 33.22 -15.00
C ILE A 597 -7.52 33.89 -15.50
N LYS A 598 -6.81 34.57 -14.61
CA LYS A 598 -5.67 35.42 -14.96
C LYS A 598 -4.44 35.07 -14.13
N GLY A 599 -3.26 35.21 -14.74
CA GLY A 599 -1.98 35.20 -14.05
C GLY A 599 -1.46 36.62 -13.80
N LYS A 600 -0.30 36.72 -13.14
CA LYS A 600 0.43 38.00 -13.02
C LYS A 600 1.10 38.39 -14.35
N LYS A 601 1.54 37.40 -15.11
CA LYS A 601 2.04 37.55 -16.48
C LYS A 601 0.88 37.41 -17.45
N GLU A 602 1.00 38.04 -18.61
CA GLU A 602 0.02 37.97 -19.69
C GLU A 602 -0.10 36.55 -20.25
N GLU A 603 1.04 35.86 -20.41
CA GLU A 603 1.10 34.45 -20.77
C GLU A 603 1.31 33.58 -19.51
N VAL A 604 0.35 32.67 -19.26
CA VAL A 604 0.39 31.78 -18.10
C VAL A 604 1.20 30.52 -18.46
N PRO A 605 2.33 30.24 -17.78
CA PRO A 605 3.11 29.03 -18.04
C PRO A 605 2.34 27.76 -17.67
N PHE A 606 2.58 26.68 -18.41
CA PHE A 606 2.01 25.36 -18.16
C PHE A 606 3.02 24.51 -17.38
N GLY A 607 2.58 23.91 -16.27
CA GLY A 607 3.46 23.14 -15.39
C GLY A 607 4.37 24.03 -14.53
N PHE A 608 5.58 23.58 -14.22
CA PHE A 608 6.50 24.27 -13.30
C PHE A 608 7.93 24.28 -13.84
N GLN A 609 8.78 25.10 -13.21
CA GLN A 609 10.21 25.03 -13.46
C GLN A 609 10.79 23.81 -12.71
N LEU A 610 11.36 22.87 -13.46
CA LEU A 610 11.90 21.62 -12.93
C LEU A 610 13.42 21.70 -12.71
N ASN A 611 13.91 20.98 -11.70
CA ASN A 611 15.32 20.63 -11.60
C ASN A 611 15.55 19.45 -12.56
N LYS A 612 16.40 19.66 -13.56
CA LYS A 612 16.78 18.61 -14.52
C LYS A 612 17.96 17.81 -14.02
#